data_AF-A0A7V6APV1-F1
#
_entry.id   AF-A0A7V6APV1-F1
#
_cell.length_a   1.000
_cell.length_b   1.000
_cell.length_c   1.000
_cell.angle_alpha   90.00
_cell.angle_beta   90.00
_cell.angle_gamma   90.00
#
_symmetry.space_group_name_H-M   'P 1'
#
loop_
_entity.id
_entity.type
_entity.pdbx_description
1 polymer ?
#
loop_
_entity_poly.entity_id
_entity_poly.type
_entity_poly.pdbx_seq_one_letter_code
_entity_poly.pdbx_strand_id
1 'polypeptide(L)'
;MIKQLLYILIGLALCFMLLRAGWQYWNKKKREGAMQIKQAPRYIALEQEKQAIKKKRNELETEHPYRQLLLLKIRLENARRDNDYELAEKTADEIEVIIAKWGADEERLMEAYNAQIAAMSLRLDKIDFEQRAMLIEAEKVI
;
A
#
# COMPACT_ATOMS: atom_id res chain seq x y z
N MET A 1 -45.12 42.55 14.70
CA MET A 1 -44.71 41.20 14.25
C MET A 1 -43.27 41.17 13.70
N ILE A 2 -42.81 42.18 12.96
CA ILE A 2 -41.40 42.26 12.46
C ILE A 2 -40.35 42.15 13.58
N LYS A 3 -40.58 42.80 14.74
CA LYS A 3 -39.65 42.74 15.87
C LYS A 3 -39.46 41.31 16.42
N GLN A 4 -40.52 40.50 16.48
CA GLN A 4 -40.44 39.10 16.92
C GLN A 4 -39.72 38.21 15.89
N LEU A 5 -39.95 38.44 14.59
CA LEU A 5 -39.24 37.76 13.51
C LEU A 5 -37.72 38.03 13.57
N LEU A 6 -37.33 39.26 13.90
CA LEU A 6 -35.92 39.65 14.04
C LEU A 6 -35.23 38.90 15.20
N TYR A 7 -35.90 38.78 16.36
CA TYR A 7 -35.36 38.03 17.50
C TYR A 7 -35.19 36.54 17.20
N ILE A 8 -36.13 35.93 16.46
CA ILE A 8 -36.04 34.53 16.04
C ILE A 8 -34.85 34.31 15.11
N LEU A 9 -34.62 35.20 14.12
CA LEU A 9 -33.50 35.10 13.19
C LEU A 9 -32.14 35.26 13.89
N ILE A 10 -32.03 36.18 14.85
CA ILE A 10 -30.81 36.37 15.64
C ILE A 10 -30.53 35.14 16.52
N GLY A 11 -31.55 34.58 17.17
CA GLY A 11 -31.42 33.35 17.95
C GLY A 11 -30.97 32.15 17.12
N LEU A 12 -31.51 32.01 15.90
CA LEU A 12 -31.13 30.94 14.98
C LEU A 12 -29.68 31.10 14.47
N ALA A 13 -29.25 32.34 14.19
CA ALA A 13 -27.88 32.64 13.82
C ALA A 13 -26.89 32.34 14.95
N LEU A 14 -27.24 32.68 16.20
CA LEU A 14 -26.46 32.37 17.40
C LEU A 14 -26.33 30.86 17.62
N CYS A 15 -27.44 30.12 17.51
CA CYS A 15 -27.41 28.65 17.59
C CYS A 15 -26.54 28.05 16.49
N PHE A 16 -26.62 28.54 15.25
CA PHE A 16 -25.77 28.08 14.16
C PHE A 16 -24.29 28.36 14.41
N MET A 17 -23.94 29.53 14.94
CA MET A 17 -22.56 29.87 15.31
C MET A 17 -22.01 28.94 16.39
N LEU A 18 -22.80 28.64 17.43
CA LEU A 18 -22.39 27.73 18.52
C LEU A 18 -22.21 26.29 18.02
N LEU A 19 -23.13 25.80 17.20
CA LEU A 19 -23.01 24.46 16.58
C LEU A 19 -21.77 24.36 15.68
N ARG A 20 -21.51 25.38 14.86
CA ARG A 20 -20.32 25.44 14.00
C ARG A 20 -19.03 25.48 14.82
N ALA A 21 -18.99 26.28 15.89
CA ALA A 21 -17.82 26.36 16.77
C ALA A 21 -17.57 25.03 17.52
N GLY A 22 -18.64 24.38 18.01
CA GLY A 22 -18.55 23.06 18.64
C GLY A 22 -18.02 22.00 17.69
N TRP A 23 -18.48 21.98 16.44
CA TRP A 23 -17.97 21.04 15.43
C TRP A 23 -16.49 21.33 15.08
N GLN A 24 -16.12 22.60 14.90
CA GLN A 24 -14.73 22.97 14.66
C GLN A 24 -13.79 22.56 15.79
N TYR A 25 -14.21 22.74 17.04
CA TYR A 25 -13.43 22.33 18.22
C TYR A 25 -13.23 20.81 18.26
N TRP A 26 -14.30 20.04 18.02
CA TRP A 26 -14.22 18.58 18.06
C TRP A 26 -13.34 18.04 16.92
N ASN A 27 -13.45 18.60 15.71
CA ASN A 27 -12.58 18.26 14.59
C ASN A 27 -11.11 18.62 14.88
N LYS A 28 -10.85 19.75 15.55
CA LYS A 28 -9.49 20.15 15.95
C LYS A 28 -8.89 19.15 16.94
N LYS A 29 -9.64 18.76 17.97
CA LYS A 29 -9.20 17.75 18.95
C LYS A 29 -8.94 16.39 18.31
N LYS A 30 -9.83 15.92 17.43
CA LYS A 30 -9.61 14.66 16.67
C LYS A 30 -8.31 14.68 15.86
N ARG A 31 -8.02 15.79 15.19
CA ARG A 31 -6.76 15.96 14.44
C ARG A 31 -5.53 15.93 15.36
N GLU A 32 -5.60 16.59 16.52
CA GLU A 32 -4.50 16.60 17.50
C GLU A 32 -4.23 15.19 18.05
N GLY A 33 -5.27 14.42 18.41
CA GLY A 33 -5.11 13.03 18.87
C GLY A 33 -4.54 12.11 17.79
N ALA A 34 -5.02 12.22 16.55
CA ALA A 34 -4.47 11.49 15.42
C ALA A 34 -2.99 11.85 15.15
N MET A 35 -2.58 13.12 15.35
CA MET A 35 -1.18 13.52 15.23
C MET A 35 -0.31 12.90 16.34
N GLN A 36 -0.78 12.85 17.58
CA GLN A 36 -0.05 12.23 18.69
C GLN A 36 0.19 10.74 18.45
N ILE A 37 -0.81 10.01 17.94
CA ILE A 37 -0.65 8.58 17.59
C ILE A 37 0.33 8.36 16.46
N LYS A 38 0.35 9.23 15.46
CA LYS A 38 1.33 9.13 14.36
C LYS A 38 2.77 9.33 14.83
N GLN A 39 2.96 9.98 15.99
CA GLN A 39 4.25 10.11 16.65
C GLN A 39 4.51 9.00 17.67
N ALA A 40 3.54 8.12 17.94
CA ALA A 40 3.72 7.03 18.88
C ALA A 40 4.81 6.08 18.36
N PRO A 41 5.74 5.61 19.22
CA PRO A 41 6.84 4.74 18.80
C PRO A 41 6.39 3.49 18.03
N ARG A 42 5.26 2.90 18.44
CA ARG A 42 4.67 1.74 17.75
C ARG A 42 4.20 2.08 16.33
N TYR A 43 3.57 3.24 16.13
CA TYR A 43 3.12 3.67 14.81
C TYR A 43 4.32 3.91 13.88
N ILE A 44 5.37 4.54 14.38
CA ILE A 44 6.61 4.79 13.64
C ILE A 44 7.28 3.48 13.25
N ALA A 45 7.39 2.52 14.18
CA ALA A 45 7.94 1.19 13.90
C ALA A 45 7.16 0.47 12.78
N LEU A 46 5.83 0.57 12.80
CA LEU A 46 4.97 0.02 11.75
C LEU A 46 5.18 0.69 10.39
N GLU A 47 5.37 2.02 10.33
CA GLU A 47 5.74 2.72 9.09
C GLU A 47 7.10 2.29 8.55
N GLN A 48 8.10 2.16 9.42
CA GLN A 48 9.43 1.67 9.03
C GLN A 48 9.37 0.25 8.47
N GLU A 49 8.61 -0.63 9.12
CA GLU A 49 8.40 -2.00 8.64
C GLU A 49 7.68 -2.01 7.28
N LYS A 50 6.65 -1.17 7.10
CA LYS A 50 5.95 -1.01 5.82
C LYS A 50 6.91 -0.59 4.70
N GLN A 51 7.80 0.37 4.98
CA GLN A 51 8.84 0.79 4.03
C GLN A 51 9.84 -0.33 3.73
N ALA A 52 10.26 -1.09 4.74
CA ALA A 52 11.17 -2.22 4.57
C ALA A 52 10.55 -3.32 3.70
N ILE A 53 9.27 -3.66 3.91
CA ILE A 53 8.57 -4.65 3.09
C ILE A 53 8.43 -4.16 1.64
N LYS A 54 8.09 -2.88 1.43
CA LYS A 54 8.03 -2.30 0.08
C LYS A 54 9.38 -2.36 -0.64
N LYS A 55 10.46 -2.06 0.08
CA LYS A 55 11.82 -2.16 -0.46
C LYS A 55 12.16 -3.61 -0.83
N LYS A 56 11.90 -4.56 0.07
CA LYS A 56 12.13 -5.99 -0.16
C LYS A 56 11.31 -6.55 -1.31
N ARG A 57 10.07 -6.08 -1.48
CA ARG A 57 9.23 -6.43 -2.63
C ARG A 57 9.85 -5.94 -3.94
N ASN A 58 10.34 -4.71 -3.97
CA ASN A 58 11.01 -4.17 -5.16
C ASN A 58 12.28 -4.97 -5.49
N GLU A 59 13.10 -5.29 -4.49
CA GLU A 59 14.27 -6.16 -4.64
C GLU A 59 13.87 -7.54 -5.22
N LEU A 60 12.79 -8.14 -4.70
CA LEU A 60 12.25 -9.39 -5.22
C LEU A 60 11.78 -9.26 -6.69
N GLU A 61 11.07 -8.18 -7.02
CA GLU A 61 10.62 -7.92 -8.40
C GLU A 61 11.79 -7.69 -9.37
N THR A 62 12.94 -7.19 -8.92
CA THR A 62 14.12 -7.01 -9.76
C THR A 62 15.01 -8.24 -9.85
N GLU A 63 15.18 -8.98 -8.76
CA GLU A 63 16.22 -10.01 -8.64
C GLU A 63 15.68 -11.44 -8.71
N HIS A 64 14.36 -11.67 -8.53
CA HIS A 64 13.84 -13.03 -8.43
C HIS A 64 13.96 -13.82 -9.74
N PRO A 65 14.40 -15.09 -9.70
CA PRO A 65 14.64 -15.90 -10.90
C PRO A 65 13.40 -16.06 -11.79
N TYR A 66 12.25 -16.29 -11.17
CA TYR A 66 10.98 -16.39 -11.89
C TYR A 66 10.65 -15.11 -12.68
N ARG A 67 11.01 -13.93 -12.14
CA ARG A 67 10.71 -12.67 -12.80
C ARG A 67 11.63 -12.44 -14.00
N GLN A 68 12.90 -12.82 -13.88
CA GLN A 68 13.84 -12.83 -15.00
C GLN A 68 13.37 -13.80 -16.09
N LEU A 69 12.93 -15.00 -15.70
CA LEU A 69 12.38 -16.00 -16.62
C LEU A 69 11.15 -15.47 -17.39
N LEU A 70 10.22 -14.81 -16.69
CA LEU A 70 9.06 -14.18 -17.33
C LEU A 70 9.45 -13.12 -18.36
N LEU A 71 10.45 -12.28 -18.05
CA LEU A 71 10.94 -11.26 -18.99
C LEU A 71 11.55 -11.90 -20.24
N LEU A 72 12.33 -12.97 -20.08
CA LEU A 72 12.89 -13.71 -21.21
C LEU A 72 11.81 -14.39 -22.04
N LYS A 73 10.76 -14.95 -21.41
CA LYS A 73 9.63 -15.53 -22.15
C LYS A 73 8.90 -14.50 -23.00
N ILE A 74 8.64 -13.32 -22.47
CA ILE A 74 8.04 -12.21 -23.22
C ILE A 74 8.97 -11.79 -24.36
N ARG A 75 10.28 -11.70 -24.11
CA ARG A 75 11.28 -11.37 -25.13
C ARG A 75 11.30 -12.42 -26.26
N LEU A 76 11.23 -13.71 -25.92
CA LEU A 76 11.17 -14.80 -26.87
C LEU A 76 9.91 -14.74 -27.73
N GLU A 77 8.76 -14.48 -27.11
CA GLU A 77 7.47 -14.35 -27.82
C GLU A 77 7.50 -13.16 -28.80
N ASN A 78 8.04 -12.02 -28.36
CA ASN A 78 8.20 -10.85 -29.23
C ASN A 78 9.17 -11.14 -30.38
N ALA A 79 10.33 -11.76 -30.13
CA ALA A 79 11.30 -12.11 -31.16
C ALA A 79 10.68 -13.04 -32.23
N ARG A 80 9.91 -14.05 -31.79
CA ARG A 80 9.17 -14.94 -32.70
C ARG A 80 8.12 -14.21 -33.53
N ARG A 81 7.35 -13.31 -32.90
CA ARG A 81 6.35 -12.48 -33.61
C ARG A 81 7.01 -11.59 -34.66
N ASP A 82 8.18 -11.05 -34.35
CA ASP A 82 8.89 -10.11 -35.20
C ASP A 82 9.77 -10.83 -36.26
N ASN A 83 9.73 -12.17 -36.31
CA ASN A 83 10.53 -13.05 -37.18
C ASN A 83 12.06 -12.87 -37.00
N ASP A 84 12.50 -12.43 -35.81
CA ASP A 84 13.90 -12.33 -35.44
C ASP A 84 14.37 -13.67 -34.85
N TYR A 85 14.73 -14.60 -35.74
CA TYR A 85 15.12 -15.96 -35.37
C TYR A 85 16.42 -16.02 -34.57
N GLU A 86 17.39 -15.15 -34.87
CA GLU A 86 18.66 -15.07 -34.13
C GLU A 86 18.41 -14.65 -32.68
N LEU A 87 17.59 -13.61 -32.47
CA LEU A 87 17.20 -13.18 -31.14
C LEU A 87 16.37 -14.23 -30.40
N ALA A 88 15.48 -14.95 -31.10
CA ALA A 88 14.67 -16.00 -30.51
C ALA A 88 15.52 -17.19 -30.03
N GLU A 89 16.50 -17.63 -30.83
CA GLU A 89 17.43 -18.71 -30.45
C GLU A 89 18.27 -18.30 -29.23
N LYS A 90 18.90 -17.12 -29.29
CA LYS A 90 19.68 -16.59 -28.16
C LYS A 90 18.85 -16.46 -26.88
N THR A 91 17.60 -16.01 -26.98
CA THR A 91 16.72 -15.87 -25.81
C THR A 91 16.30 -17.24 -25.26
N ALA A 92 16.14 -18.25 -26.12
CA ALA A 92 15.87 -19.62 -25.67
C ALA A 92 17.06 -20.20 -24.89
N ASP A 93 18.30 -19.98 -25.36
CA ASP A 93 19.51 -20.37 -24.64
C ASP A 93 19.61 -19.68 -23.27
N GLU A 94 19.31 -18.38 -23.22
CA GLU A 94 19.28 -17.61 -21.96
C GLU A 94 18.26 -18.22 -20.96
N ILE A 95 17.11 -18.69 -21.43
CA ILE A 95 16.09 -19.37 -20.60
C ILE A 95 16.63 -20.69 -20.05
N GLU A 96 17.27 -21.52 -20.87
CA GLU A 96 17.84 -22.80 -20.44
C GLU A 96 18.91 -22.60 -19.37
N VAL A 97 19.77 -21.58 -19.53
CA VAL A 97 20.80 -21.23 -18.53
C VAL A 97 20.17 -20.85 -17.20
N ILE A 98 19.08 -20.07 -17.20
CA ILE A 98 18.38 -19.71 -15.96
C ILE A 98 17.80 -20.97 -15.30
N ILE A 99 17.08 -21.80 -16.05
CA ILE A 99 16.48 -23.03 -15.49
C ILE A 99 17.57 -23.94 -14.91
N ALA A 100 18.67 -24.14 -15.63
CA ALA A 100 19.81 -24.94 -15.18
C ALA A 100 20.48 -24.35 -13.93
N LYS A 101 20.68 -23.03 -13.89
CA LYS A 101 21.33 -22.33 -12.77
C LYS A 101 20.55 -22.46 -11.47
N TRP A 102 19.22 -22.42 -11.54
CA TRP A 102 18.37 -22.45 -10.35
C TRP A 102 17.89 -23.86 -9.99
N GLY A 103 18.10 -24.85 -10.85
CA GLY A 103 17.87 -26.28 -10.56
C GLY A 103 16.44 -26.61 -10.16
N ALA A 104 15.49 -25.70 -10.43
CA ALA A 104 14.10 -25.79 -10.07
C ALA A 104 13.26 -25.71 -11.35
N ASP A 105 12.17 -26.48 -11.38
CA ASP A 105 11.17 -26.31 -12.42
C ASP A 105 10.55 -24.90 -12.31
N GLU A 106 10.02 -24.41 -13.43
CA GLU A 106 9.40 -23.09 -13.49
C GLU A 106 8.24 -22.94 -12.50
N GLU A 107 7.49 -24.02 -12.28
CA GLU A 107 6.34 -24.05 -11.39
C GLU A 107 6.76 -23.77 -9.94
N ARG A 108 7.83 -24.39 -9.44
CA ARG A 108 8.39 -24.11 -8.11
C ARG A 108 8.92 -22.70 -8.00
N LEU A 109 9.55 -22.17 -9.06
CA LEU A 109 10.01 -20.77 -9.07
C LEU A 109 8.82 -19.80 -9.00
N MET A 110 7.74 -20.11 -9.71
CA MET A 110 6.50 -19.35 -9.65
C MET A 110 5.84 -19.43 -8.26
N GLU A 111 5.72 -20.63 -7.70
CA GLU A 111 5.13 -20.86 -6.38
C GLU A 111 5.92 -20.13 -5.28
N ALA A 112 7.25 -20.24 -5.29
CA ALA A 112 8.11 -19.55 -4.34
C ALA A 112 7.95 -18.02 -4.44
N TYR A 113 7.90 -17.48 -5.66
CA TYR A 113 7.66 -16.07 -5.89
C TYR A 113 6.29 -15.63 -5.35
N ASN A 114 5.23 -16.35 -5.73
CA ASN A 114 3.86 -16.05 -5.34
C ASN A 114 3.68 -16.15 -3.82
N ALA A 115 4.27 -17.16 -3.19
CA ALA A 115 4.25 -17.32 -1.73
C ALA A 115 4.93 -16.14 -1.03
N GLN A 116 6.09 -15.69 -1.53
CA GLN A 116 6.79 -14.53 -0.96
C GLN A 116 5.99 -13.23 -1.14
N ILE A 117 5.43 -12.99 -2.34
CA ILE A 117 4.60 -11.81 -2.60
C ILE A 117 3.33 -11.84 -1.73
N ALA A 118 2.68 -12.99 -1.61
CA ALA A 118 1.48 -13.16 -0.78
C ALA A 118 1.80 -12.89 0.70
N ALA A 119 2.90 -13.44 1.22
CA ALA A 119 3.34 -13.19 2.59
C ALA A 119 3.64 -11.71 2.86
N MET A 120 4.32 -11.02 1.93
CA MET A 120 4.57 -9.58 2.04
C MET A 120 3.27 -8.77 2.02
N SER A 121 2.33 -9.13 1.14
CA SER A 121 1.05 -8.45 0.99
C SER A 121 0.19 -8.61 2.24
N LEU A 122 0.09 -9.84 2.76
CA LEU A 122 -0.59 -10.13 4.02
C LEU A 122 -0.01 -9.32 5.19
N ARG A 123 1.32 -9.17 5.25
CA ARG A 123 1.94 -8.38 6.31
C ARG A 123 1.63 -6.89 6.17
N LEU A 124 1.64 -6.34 4.96
CA LEU A 124 1.25 -4.95 4.70
C LEU A 124 -0.20 -4.68 5.14
N ASP A 125 -1.13 -5.58 4.79
CA ASP A 125 -2.53 -5.46 5.20
C ASP A 125 -2.69 -5.48 6.72
N LYS A 126 -1.93 -6.35 7.40
CA LYS A 126 -1.91 -6.41 8.87
C LYS A 126 -1.37 -5.11 9.48
N ILE A 127 -0.31 -4.53 8.92
CA ILE A 127 0.23 -3.24 9.36
C ILE A 127 -0.84 -2.14 9.20
N ASP A 128 -1.50 -2.07 8.04
CA ASP A 128 -2.53 -1.07 7.76
C ASP A 128 -3.72 -1.23 8.71
N PHE A 129 -4.10 -2.45 9.04
CA PHE A 129 -5.13 -2.74 10.04
C PHE A 129 -4.71 -2.27 11.44
N GLU A 130 -3.50 -2.60 11.90
CA GLU A 130 -2.97 -2.17 13.19
C GLU A 130 -2.91 -0.64 13.30
N GLN A 131 -2.44 0.05 12.27
CA GLN A 131 -2.39 1.51 12.23
C GLN A 131 -3.80 2.15 12.27
N ARG A 132 -4.77 1.58 11.56
CA ARG A 132 -6.17 2.03 11.62
C ARG A 132 -6.77 1.83 13.01
N ALA A 133 -6.53 0.69 13.65
CA ALA A 133 -7.00 0.42 15.00
C ALA A 133 -6.44 1.45 15.99
N MET A 134 -5.15 1.75 15.93
CA MET A 134 -4.52 2.78 16.77
C MET A 134 -5.13 4.17 16.57
N LEU A 135 -5.44 4.57 15.33
CA LEU A 135 -6.09 5.85 15.04
C LEU A 135 -7.52 5.90 15.59
N ILE A 136 -8.30 4.83 15.41
CA ILE A 136 -9.67 4.72 15.92
C ILE A 136 -9.68 4.75 17.45
N GLU A 137 -8.75 4.05 18.12
CA GLU A 137 -8.65 4.07 19.57
C GLU A 137 -8.38 5.48 20.11
N ALA A 138 -7.51 6.25 19.46
CA ALA A 138 -7.24 7.62 19.88
C ALA A 138 -8.38 8.59 19.60
N GLU A 139 -9.20 8.33 18.59
CA GLU A 139 -10.44 9.09 18.38
C GLU A 139 -11.50 8.81 19.46
N LYS A 140 -11.46 7.66 20.14
CA LYS A 140 -12.37 7.30 21.24
C LYS A 140 -11.98 7.89 22.59
N VAL A 141 -10.73 8.34 22.76
CA VAL A 141 -10.23 8.96 23.99
C VAL A 141 -10.59 10.47 24.07
N ILE A 142 -11.15 11.04 23.00
CA ILE A 142 -11.57 12.45 22.86
C ILE A 142 -13.08 12.59 23.03
#